data_AF-A0A4U7AMZ9-F1
#
_entry.id   AF-A0A4U7AMZ9-F1
#
_cell.length_a   1.000
_cell.length_b   1.000
_cell.length_c   1.000
_cell.angle_alpha   90.00
_cell.angle_beta   90.00
_cell.angle_gamma   90.00
#
_symmetry.space_group_name_H-M   'P 1'
#
loop_
_entity.id
_entity.type
_entity.pdbx_description
1 polymer ?
#
loop_
_entity_poly.entity_id
_entity_poly.type
_entity_poly.pdbx_seq_one_letter_code
_entity_poly.pdbx_strand_id
1 'polypeptide(L)'
;MATSKRPHHRSSVAHDDADDDFKEQCSIFTSAVDKLIQRATALIDNSDFFDSGLQESLRRVRRSGDMQSAKRHKIGLLGASGVGKSSLFNAIIHQKDLSKTSAGYQGCTSATWEVTGASSDQATKYRAEICYFTDEEIAEMIKQYVDRFSTFHFDEDEDRDPQTAKELRHGALSLEQYIHTLYPNVPCLSTDNQIKTLLERDYKSGLSTCEKRLIEESCQLAKTARTAGTGPNNSWYDFEKFSDLRECVQPLGSTQKWDAGTSSLWPLVKRIRISIKGQDLLQNIIIGDAPGIFDINQIRADNCKEYLRDCDYVLIVEHVRIRIASDKQMDELLSNYGERFNGQLAITEVSRNDIEAHLAEADRSDRAHEARKYRRIVRELDEVRKAKKTPSNRKAFARRRDQLRKEKIEQQTLLRNISMECEFRAQRRLDLPMFFLSNEHY
;
A
#
# COMPACT_ATOMS: atom_id res chain seq x y z
N MET A 1 36.81 46.90 -31.42
CA MET A 1 36.58 45.44 -31.37
C MET A 1 35.81 45.11 -30.10
N ALA A 2 34.49 45.01 -30.21
CA ALA A 2 33.63 44.52 -29.13
C ALA A 2 32.45 43.82 -29.79
N THR A 3 32.36 42.49 -29.66
CA THR A 3 31.24 41.70 -30.17
C THR A 3 30.64 40.85 -29.06
N SER A 4 29.37 41.18 -28.79
CA SER A 4 28.34 40.48 -28.03
C SER A 4 28.29 38.97 -28.27
N LYS A 5 28.12 38.19 -27.20
CA LYS A 5 27.31 36.96 -27.19
C LYS A 5 26.56 36.78 -25.86
N ARG A 6 25.23 36.81 -25.93
CA ARG A 6 24.30 36.35 -24.88
C ARG A 6 24.33 34.81 -24.78
N PRO A 7 24.14 34.19 -23.60
CA PRO A 7 23.79 32.78 -23.52
C PRO A 7 22.27 32.58 -23.65
N HIS A 8 21.90 31.53 -24.38
CA HIS A 8 20.54 31.12 -24.70
C HIS A 8 19.78 30.57 -23.49
N HIS A 9 18.52 31.00 -23.34
CA HIS A 9 17.47 30.26 -22.66
C HIS A 9 17.29 28.87 -23.29
N ARG A 10 17.39 27.80 -22.50
CA ARG A 10 16.83 26.48 -22.83
C ARG A 10 15.75 26.10 -21.81
N SER A 11 14.53 26.43 -22.21
CA SER A 11 13.30 25.62 -22.15
C SER A 11 13.05 24.69 -20.96
N SER A 12 12.08 25.11 -20.15
CA SER A 12 11.33 24.43 -19.09
C SER A 12 10.32 23.38 -19.58
N VAL A 13 10.60 22.61 -20.63
CA VAL A 13 9.59 21.76 -21.30
C VAL A 13 9.60 20.30 -20.82
N ALA A 14 10.62 19.86 -20.07
CA ALA A 14 10.74 18.46 -19.65
C ALA A 14 9.92 18.07 -18.41
N HIS A 15 9.30 19.03 -17.71
CA HIS A 15 8.54 18.75 -16.48
C HIS A 15 7.05 18.45 -16.72
N ASP A 16 6.44 19.01 -17.78
CA ASP A 16 5.01 18.82 -18.07
C ASP A 16 4.71 17.45 -18.69
N ASP A 17 5.57 16.94 -19.59
CA ASP A 17 5.35 15.66 -20.28
C ASP A 17 5.38 14.43 -19.33
N ALA A 18 6.17 14.49 -18.25
CA ALA A 18 6.27 13.41 -17.26
C ALA A 18 5.08 13.39 -16.28
N ASP A 19 4.50 14.56 -16.02
CA ASP A 19 3.32 14.71 -15.15
C ASP A 19 2.04 14.32 -15.89
N ASP A 20 1.99 14.54 -17.21
CA ASP A 20 0.91 14.08 -18.08
C ASP A 20 0.94 12.56 -18.33
N ASP A 21 2.12 11.95 -18.53
CA ASP A 21 2.26 10.48 -18.61
C ASP A 21 1.85 9.82 -17.29
N PHE A 22 2.29 10.36 -16.14
CA PHE A 22 1.87 9.86 -14.83
C PHE A 22 0.35 9.95 -14.62
N LYS A 23 -0.28 11.07 -14.99
CA LYS A 23 -1.75 11.26 -14.93
C LYS A 23 -2.49 10.32 -15.87
N GLU A 24 -1.96 10.06 -17.07
CA GLU A 24 -2.52 9.10 -18.02
C GLU A 24 -2.46 7.67 -17.47
N GLN A 25 -1.32 7.25 -16.90
CA GLN A 25 -1.16 5.93 -16.27
C GLN A 25 -2.08 5.74 -15.06
N CYS A 26 -2.15 6.77 -14.24
CA CYS A 26 -3.11 6.91 -13.16
C CYS A 26 -4.55 6.74 -13.66
N SER A 27 -4.97 7.48 -14.69
CA SER A 27 -6.31 7.36 -15.26
C SER A 27 -6.59 5.99 -15.86
N ILE A 28 -5.60 5.35 -16.50
CA ILE A 28 -5.69 3.96 -16.99
C ILE A 28 -5.86 2.99 -15.82
N PHE A 29 -5.12 3.19 -14.74
CA PHE A 29 -5.14 2.38 -13.54
C PHE A 29 -6.46 2.55 -12.77
N THR A 30 -6.95 3.77 -12.56
CA THR A 30 -8.28 4.02 -11.97
C THR A 30 -9.37 3.54 -12.89
N SER A 31 -9.21 3.65 -14.22
CA SER A 31 -10.11 2.97 -15.15
C SER A 31 -10.02 1.46 -15.03
N ALA A 32 -8.86 0.88 -14.71
CA ALA A 32 -8.68 -0.54 -14.47
C ALA A 32 -9.26 -0.96 -13.11
N VAL A 33 -9.19 -0.13 -12.07
CA VAL A 33 -9.86 -0.32 -10.78
C VAL A 33 -11.36 -0.13 -10.90
N ASP A 34 -11.84 0.83 -11.69
CA ASP A 34 -13.25 1.01 -12.01
C ASP A 34 -13.76 -0.15 -12.86
N LYS A 35 -12.93 -0.67 -13.78
CA LYS A 35 -13.21 -1.90 -14.52
C LYS A 35 -13.06 -3.14 -13.67
N LEU A 36 -12.23 -3.11 -12.62
CA LEU A 36 -12.12 -4.14 -11.61
C LEU A 36 -13.36 -4.09 -10.73
N ILE A 37 -13.89 -2.91 -10.43
CA ILE A 37 -15.15 -2.70 -9.74
C ILE A 37 -16.31 -3.05 -10.65
N GLN A 38 -16.24 -2.85 -11.98
CA GLN A 38 -17.28 -3.23 -12.96
C GLN A 38 -17.21 -4.71 -13.36
N ARG A 39 -16.02 -5.31 -13.46
CA ARG A 39 -15.80 -6.75 -13.67
C ARG A 39 -16.01 -7.50 -12.39
N ALA A 40 -15.64 -6.93 -11.24
CA ALA A 40 -16.23 -7.27 -9.96
C ALA A 40 -17.72 -7.12 -10.18
N THR A 41 -18.35 -5.99 -10.52
CA THR A 41 -19.82 -5.87 -10.69
C THR A 41 -20.46 -6.98 -11.57
N ALA A 42 -19.79 -7.47 -12.61
CA ALA A 42 -20.22 -8.60 -13.43
C ALA A 42 -19.91 -10.00 -12.85
N LEU A 43 -18.82 -10.15 -12.09
CA LEU A 43 -18.45 -11.33 -11.28
C LEU A 43 -19.30 -11.40 -10.00
N ILE A 44 -19.49 -10.27 -9.33
CA ILE A 44 -20.43 -9.86 -8.27
C ILE A 44 -21.85 -10.27 -8.57
N ASP A 45 -22.33 -10.05 -9.81
CA ASP A 45 -23.65 -10.53 -10.23
C ASP A 45 -23.70 -12.09 -10.36
N ASN A 46 -22.56 -12.78 -10.21
CA ASN A 46 -22.41 -14.26 -10.30
C ASN A 46 -21.48 -14.88 -9.22
N SER A 47 -21.11 -14.17 -8.16
CA SER A 47 -20.19 -14.66 -7.13
C SER A 47 -20.67 -14.23 -5.75
N ASP A 48 -20.71 -15.22 -4.86
CA ASP A 48 -21.13 -15.08 -3.45
C ASP A 48 -20.23 -14.12 -2.65
N PHE A 49 -19.17 -13.59 -3.25
CA PHE A 49 -18.17 -12.73 -2.63
C PHE A 49 -18.77 -11.41 -2.15
N PHE A 50 -19.38 -10.65 -3.05
CA PHE A 50 -19.85 -9.30 -2.71
C PHE A 50 -21.34 -9.25 -2.36
N ASP A 51 -22.04 -10.39 -2.28
CA ASP A 51 -23.51 -10.48 -2.39
C ASP A 51 -24.30 -10.22 -1.10
N SER A 52 -23.86 -9.29 -0.26
CA SER A 52 -24.78 -8.73 0.76
C SER A 52 -24.43 -7.34 1.28
N GLY A 53 -23.17 -6.90 1.20
CA GLY A 53 -22.72 -5.63 1.81
C GLY A 53 -22.34 -4.53 0.83
N LEU A 54 -21.27 -4.74 0.05
CA LEU A 54 -20.68 -3.71 -0.81
C LEU A 54 -21.53 -3.44 -2.06
N GLN A 55 -22.15 -4.47 -2.64
CA GLN A 55 -23.09 -4.32 -3.76
C GLN A 55 -24.27 -3.42 -3.42
N GLU A 56 -24.96 -3.75 -2.32
CA GLU A 56 -26.12 -3.03 -1.82
C GLU A 56 -25.74 -1.58 -1.46
N SER A 57 -24.57 -1.38 -0.84
CA SER A 57 -24.04 -0.06 -0.51
C SER A 57 -23.72 0.78 -1.75
N LEU A 58 -22.98 0.24 -2.72
CA LEU A 58 -22.65 0.93 -3.98
C LEU A 58 -23.89 1.19 -4.85
N ARG A 59 -24.87 0.26 -4.86
CA ARG A 59 -26.15 0.41 -5.57
C ARG A 59 -27.05 1.45 -4.92
N ARG A 60 -27.12 1.52 -3.58
CA ARG A 60 -27.87 2.57 -2.85
C ARG A 60 -27.29 3.95 -3.09
N VAL A 61 -25.96 4.11 -3.06
CA VAL A 61 -25.30 5.39 -3.35
C VAL A 61 -25.58 5.87 -4.78
N ARG A 62 -25.54 4.97 -5.77
CA ARG A 62 -25.90 5.30 -7.17
C ARG A 62 -27.38 5.67 -7.35
N ARG A 63 -28.28 5.16 -6.51
CA ARG A 63 -29.74 5.39 -6.61
C ARG A 63 -30.22 6.60 -5.82
N SER A 64 -29.62 6.89 -4.67
CA SER A 64 -30.17 7.86 -3.73
C SER A 64 -29.61 9.27 -3.90
N GLY A 65 -28.45 9.46 -4.56
CA GLY A 65 -27.76 10.75 -4.57
C GLY A 65 -27.34 11.25 -3.17
N ASP A 66 -27.57 10.42 -2.15
CA ASP A 66 -27.45 10.75 -0.74
C ASP A 66 -26.12 10.18 -0.26
N MET A 67 -25.09 11.00 -0.44
CA MET A 67 -23.68 10.63 -0.35
C MET A 67 -23.14 10.58 1.10
N GLN A 68 -23.97 10.89 2.11
CA GLN A 68 -23.45 11.34 3.40
C GLN A 68 -23.64 10.39 4.61
N SER A 69 -24.28 9.23 4.47
CA SER A 69 -24.65 8.40 5.64
C SER A 69 -24.21 6.94 5.63
N ALA A 70 -23.55 6.42 4.59
CA ALA A 70 -23.09 5.03 4.58
C ALA A 70 -21.68 4.89 5.16
N LYS A 71 -21.48 3.95 6.10
CA LYS A 71 -20.15 3.52 6.57
C LYS A 71 -19.29 3.19 5.34
N ARG A 72 -18.14 3.86 5.18
CA ARG A 72 -17.20 3.60 4.09
C ARG A 72 -16.58 2.21 4.25
N HIS A 73 -16.47 1.46 3.16
CA HIS A 73 -15.84 0.13 3.16
C HIS A 73 -14.32 0.26 3.14
N LYS A 74 -13.64 -0.43 4.06
CA LYS A 74 -12.18 -0.39 4.18
C LYS A 74 -11.54 -1.57 3.46
N ILE A 75 -10.65 -1.25 2.52
CA ILE A 75 -9.86 -2.19 1.72
C ILE A 75 -8.40 -2.11 2.18
N GLY A 76 -7.87 -3.20 2.73
CA GLY A 76 -6.46 -3.32 3.11
C GLY A 76 -5.61 -3.92 2.00
N LEU A 77 -4.49 -3.30 1.66
CA LEU A 77 -3.45 -3.89 0.81
C LEU A 77 -2.56 -4.79 1.65
N LEU A 78 -2.54 -6.08 1.32
CA LEU A 78 -1.76 -7.11 2.02
C LEU A 78 -0.70 -7.69 1.08
N GLY A 79 0.43 -8.12 1.61
CA GLY A 79 1.51 -8.72 0.81
C GLY A 79 2.88 -8.51 1.42
N ALA A 80 3.87 -9.25 0.95
CA ALA A 80 5.24 -9.16 1.45
C ALA A 80 5.86 -7.77 1.24
N SER A 81 6.95 -7.47 1.94
CA SER A 81 7.70 -6.22 1.68
C SER A 81 8.29 -6.25 0.28
N GLY A 82 8.23 -5.12 -0.45
CA GLY A 82 8.80 -5.01 -1.80
C GLY A 82 7.93 -5.49 -2.96
N VAL A 83 6.75 -6.09 -2.73
CA VAL A 83 5.85 -6.58 -3.81
C VAL A 83 5.11 -5.48 -4.59
N GLY A 84 5.24 -4.21 -4.17
CA GLY A 84 4.64 -3.07 -4.85
C GLY A 84 3.33 -2.52 -4.25
N LYS A 85 2.99 -2.86 -3.00
CA LYS A 85 1.80 -2.31 -2.30
C LYS A 85 1.74 -0.78 -2.32
N SER A 86 2.82 -0.11 -1.93
CA SER A 86 2.87 1.36 -1.89
C SER A 86 2.84 1.98 -3.29
N SER A 87 3.39 1.30 -4.30
CA SER A 87 3.28 1.73 -5.70
C SER A 87 1.84 1.64 -6.19
N LEU A 88 1.15 0.54 -5.85
CA LEU A 88 -0.27 0.35 -6.12
C LEU A 88 -1.11 1.42 -5.43
N PHE A 89 -0.86 1.67 -4.16
CA PHE A 89 -1.50 2.71 -3.37
C PHE A 89 -1.35 4.09 -4.01
N ASN A 90 -0.12 4.48 -4.37
CA ASN A 90 0.19 5.76 -5.02
C ASN A 90 -0.49 5.91 -6.40
N ALA A 91 -0.62 4.81 -7.15
CA ALA A 91 -1.31 4.80 -8.43
C ALA A 91 -2.83 5.03 -8.27
N ILE A 92 -3.45 4.41 -7.27
CA ILE A 92 -4.89 4.56 -6.98
C ILE A 92 -5.24 6.03 -6.67
N ILE A 93 -4.39 6.72 -5.90
CA ILE A 93 -4.66 8.08 -5.43
C ILE A 93 -4.29 9.18 -6.42
N HIS A 94 -3.69 8.81 -7.56
CA HIS A 94 -3.14 9.76 -8.54
C HIS A 94 -2.09 10.72 -7.96
N GLN A 95 -1.28 10.24 -7.01
CA GLN A 95 -0.24 11.02 -6.37
C GLN A 95 1.00 10.17 -6.20
N LYS A 96 2.09 10.59 -6.86
CA LYS A 96 3.37 9.93 -6.74
C LYS A 96 3.98 10.23 -5.36
N ASP A 97 4.61 9.21 -4.77
CA ASP A 97 5.39 9.30 -3.53
C ASP A 97 4.64 9.80 -2.29
N LEU A 98 3.32 9.55 -2.17
CA LEU A 98 2.60 9.79 -0.91
C LEU A 98 3.03 8.75 0.13
N SER A 99 2.73 7.48 -0.12
CA SER A 99 3.40 6.38 0.58
C SER A 99 4.76 6.16 -0.08
N LYS A 100 5.84 6.13 0.72
CA LYS A 100 7.19 6.04 0.14
C LYS A 100 7.43 4.66 -0.49
N THR A 101 7.83 4.68 -1.76
CA THR A 101 8.38 3.53 -2.47
C THR A 101 9.91 3.62 -2.44
N SER A 102 10.61 2.69 -1.78
CA SER A 102 12.07 2.57 -1.93
C SER A 102 12.44 1.15 -2.35
N ALA A 103 13.47 1.04 -3.18
CA ALA A 103 14.00 -0.23 -3.70
C ALA A 103 15.02 -0.90 -2.74
N GLY A 104 15.16 -0.40 -1.50
CA GLY A 104 16.07 -0.95 -0.51
C GLY A 104 15.50 -2.15 0.26
N TYR A 105 16.39 -2.95 0.86
CA TYR A 105 16.03 -4.14 1.64
C TYR A 105 15.28 -3.83 2.96
N GLN A 106 15.24 -2.58 3.41
CA GLN A 106 14.51 -2.16 4.61
C GLN A 106 13.10 -1.68 4.24
N GLY A 107 12.07 -2.27 4.88
CA GLY A 107 10.67 -1.85 4.70
C GLY A 107 10.52 -0.34 4.88
N CYS A 108 9.90 0.32 3.89
CA CYS A 108 9.85 1.78 3.80
C CYS A 108 8.62 2.37 4.47
N THR A 109 7.53 1.59 4.52
CA THR A 109 6.26 1.91 5.17
C THR A 109 6.34 1.49 6.62
N SER A 110 6.25 2.46 7.52
CA SER A 110 6.42 2.22 8.96
C SER A 110 5.09 2.29 9.73
N ALA A 111 4.20 3.19 9.31
CA ALA A 111 2.82 3.28 9.77
C ALA A 111 1.85 2.95 8.64
N THR A 112 0.62 2.58 8.96
CA THR A 112 -0.41 2.33 7.95
C THR A 112 -0.89 3.64 7.33
N TRP A 113 -0.93 3.70 6.00
CA TRP A 113 -1.42 4.83 5.23
C TRP A 113 -2.84 4.56 4.73
N GLU A 114 -3.82 5.37 5.14
CA GLU A 114 -5.17 5.34 4.60
C GLU A 114 -5.42 6.50 3.66
N VAL A 115 -6.24 6.28 2.64
CA VAL A 115 -6.77 7.33 1.77
C VAL A 115 -8.28 7.20 1.62
N THR A 116 -8.98 8.33 1.67
CA THR A 116 -10.44 8.37 1.59
C THR A 116 -10.94 9.71 1.03
N GLY A 117 -12.24 9.80 0.76
CA GLY A 117 -12.87 11.01 0.25
C GLY A 117 -12.97 12.09 1.33
N ALA A 118 -12.92 13.35 0.92
CA ALA A 118 -13.10 14.49 1.82
C ALA A 118 -14.38 14.38 2.67
N SER A 119 -14.28 14.83 3.92
CA SER A 119 -15.45 15.05 4.78
C SER A 119 -16.19 16.32 4.36
N SER A 120 -17.46 16.45 4.72
CA SER A 120 -18.30 17.60 4.33
C SER A 120 -17.78 18.94 4.84
N ASP A 121 -17.06 18.94 5.96
CA ASP A 121 -16.45 20.10 6.60
C ASP A 121 -15.05 20.44 6.05
N GLN A 122 -14.51 19.64 5.13
CA GLN A 122 -13.19 19.87 4.56
C GLN A 122 -13.22 20.96 3.47
N ALA A 123 -12.64 22.11 3.78
CA ALA A 123 -12.51 23.22 2.85
C ALA A 123 -11.41 22.96 1.79
N THR A 124 -10.22 22.58 2.24
CA THR A 124 -8.99 22.42 1.44
C THR A 124 -8.98 21.14 0.61
N LYS A 125 -8.06 21.07 -0.37
CA LYS A 125 -7.91 19.88 -1.22
C LYS A 125 -7.52 18.62 -0.45
N TYR A 126 -6.64 18.73 0.55
CA TYR A 126 -6.14 17.61 1.34
C TYR A 126 -6.32 17.86 2.83
N ARG A 127 -6.59 16.79 3.57
CA ARG A 127 -6.58 16.76 5.04
C ARG A 127 -5.82 15.53 5.52
N ALA A 128 -4.84 15.70 6.39
CA ALA A 128 -4.13 14.61 7.04
C ALA A 128 -4.56 14.45 8.48
N GLU A 129 -4.98 13.25 8.86
CA GLU A 129 -5.25 12.85 10.25
C GLU A 129 -4.15 11.88 10.69
N ILE A 130 -3.40 12.23 11.74
CA ILE A 130 -2.34 11.39 12.29
C ILE A 130 -2.85 10.75 13.58
N CYS A 131 -2.99 9.44 13.55
CA CYS A 131 -3.42 8.64 14.69
C CYS A 131 -2.19 8.00 15.33
N TYR A 132 -1.86 8.44 16.54
CA TYR A 132 -0.84 7.83 17.39
C TYR A 132 -1.47 6.70 18.22
N PHE A 133 -0.67 5.69 18.56
CA PHE A 133 -1.10 4.68 19.56
C PHE A 133 -1.50 5.37 20.86
N THR A 134 -2.53 4.87 21.53
CA THR A 134 -2.96 5.30 22.87
C THR A 134 -1.91 4.96 23.92
N ASP A 135 -2.04 5.56 25.11
CA ASP A 135 -1.08 5.30 26.20
C ASP A 135 -1.13 3.82 26.64
N GLU A 136 -2.33 3.23 26.62
CA GLU A 136 -2.56 1.81 26.89
C GLU A 136 -1.91 0.91 25.83
N GLU A 137 -2.08 1.23 24.55
CA GLU A 137 -1.46 0.48 23.45
C GLU A 137 0.07 0.59 23.48
N ILE A 138 0.61 1.77 23.80
CA ILE A 138 2.05 1.98 23.96
C ILE A 138 2.58 1.13 25.12
N ALA A 139 1.89 1.14 26.26
CA ALA A 139 2.28 0.36 27.43
C ALA A 139 2.29 -1.14 27.15
N GLU A 140 1.25 -1.66 26.48
CA GLU A 140 1.14 -3.07 26.12
C GLU A 140 2.24 -3.48 25.13
N MET A 141 2.44 -2.67 24.09
CA MET A 141 3.49 -2.88 23.11
C MET A 141 4.88 -2.94 23.78
N ILE A 142 5.23 -1.95 24.60
CA ILE A 142 6.55 -1.92 25.25
C ILE A 142 6.74 -3.13 26.17
N LYS A 143 5.75 -3.48 26.99
CA LYS A 143 5.82 -4.68 27.86
C LYS A 143 6.08 -5.93 27.04
N GLN A 144 5.31 -6.14 25.96
CA GLN A 144 5.46 -7.28 25.08
C GLN A 144 6.88 -7.37 24.50
N TYR A 145 7.44 -6.26 24.05
CA TYR A 145 8.76 -6.25 23.42
C TYR A 145 9.92 -6.31 24.43
N VAL A 146 9.74 -5.76 25.62
CA VAL A 146 10.69 -5.90 26.75
C VAL A 146 10.72 -7.35 27.25
N ASP A 147 9.56 -8.00 27.33
CA ASP A 147 9.45 -9.44 27.64
C ASP A 147 10.18 -10.27 26.60
N ARG A 148 9.86 -10.11 25.31
CA ARG A 148 10.56 -10.80 24.21
C ARG A 148 12.07 -10.58 24.23
N PHE A 149 12.51 -9.35 24.50
CA PHE A 149 13.93 -9.01 24.63
C PHE A 149 14.58 -9.76 25.79
N SER A 150 13.93 -9.76 26.95
CA SER A 150 14.43 -10.42 28.16
C SER A 150 14.53 -11.93 27.98
N THR A 151 13.47 -12.55 27.45
CA THR A 151 13.41 -13.99 27.14
C THR A 151 14.45 -14.39 26.09
N PHE A 152 14.78 -13.50 25.14
CA PHE A 152 15.83 -13.77 24.16
C PHE A 152 17.25 -13.69 24.75
N HIS A 153 17.52 -12.71 25.62
CA HIS A 153 18.87 -12.40 26.07
C HIS A 153 19.27 -12.97 27.43
N PHE A 154 18.31 -13.25 28.30
CA PHE A 154 18.55 -13.55 29.71
C PHE A 154 18.00 -14.90 30.16
N ASP A 155 16.95 -15.40 29.52
CA ASP A 155 16.43 -16.74 29.82
C ASP A 155 17.30 -17.81 29.16
N GLU A 156 17.78 -18.77 29.96
CA GLU A 156 18.43 -19.97 29.47
C GLU A 156 17.38 -21.03 29.16
N ASP A 157 17.24 -21.37 27.87
CA ASP A 157 16.32 -22.38 27.38
C ASP A 157 16.99 -23.13 26.23
N GLU A 158 17.68 -24.23 26.57
CA GLU A 158 18.42 -25.06 25.61
C GLU A 158 17.49 -25.87 24.68
N ASP A 159 16.25 -26.11 25.12
CA ASP A 159 15.23 -26.85 24.38
C ASP A 159 14.38 -25.94 23.47
N ARG A 160 14.67 -24.63 23.46
CA ARG A 160 13.94 -23.65 22.65
C ARG A 160 13.98 -24.01 21.17
N ASP A 161 12.79 -24.16 20.58
CA ASP A 161 12.72 -24.48 19.17
C ASP A 161 13.24 -23.31 18.29
N PRO A 162 13.80 -23.61 17.10
CA PRO A 162 14.41 -22.59 16.25
C PRO A 162 13.47 -21.48 15.78
N GLN A 163 12.17 -21.76 15.66
CA GLN A 163 11.18 -20.78 15.20
C GLN A 163 10.86 -19.79 16.32
N THR A 164 10.63 -20.26 17.55
CA THR A 164 10.46 -19.41 18.73
C THR A 164 11.71 -18.57 18.99
N ALA A 165 12.91 -19.16 18.88
CA ALA A 165 14.16 -18.41 19.04
C ALA A 165 14.29 -17.27 18.00
N LYS A 166 13.88 -17.51 16.75
CA LYS A 166 13.86 -16.51 15.70
C LYS A 166 12.85 -15.40 15.97
N GLU A 167 11.66 -15.72 16.45
CA GLU A 167 10.63 -14.75 16.80
C GLU A 167 11.06 -13.86 17.97
N LEU A 168 11.64 -14.44 19.01
CA LEU A 168 12.19 -13.69 20.14
C LEU A 168 13.33 -12.77 19.71
N ARG A 169 14.24 -13.26 18.86
CA ARG A 169 15.31 -12.44 18.28
C ARG A 169 14.77 -11.25 17.49
N HIS A 170 13.78 -11.47 16.63
CA HIS A 170 13.15 -10.39 15.87
C HIS A 170 12.43 -9.39 16.78
N GLY A 171 11.83 -9.86 17.89
CA GLY A 171 11.25 -9.00 18.91
C GLY A 171 12.29 -8.12 19.60
N ALA A 172 13.43 -8.70 20.01
CA ALA A 172 14.54 -7.97 20.60
C ALA A 172 15.08 -6.87 19.66
N LEU A 173 15.34 -7.22 18.40
CA LEU A 173 15.77 -6.27 17.36
C LEU A 173 14.74 -5.16 17.11
N SER A 174 13.44 -5.48 17.24
CA SER A 174 12.36 -4.49 17.09
C SER A 174 12.35 -3.49 18.25
N LEU A 175 12.60 -3.94 19.48
CA LEU A 175 12.74 -3.07 20.65
C LEU A 175 13.95 -2.15 20.54
N GLU A 176 15.10 -2.69 20.13
CA GLU A 176 16.32 -1.90 19.92
C GLU A 176 16.07 -0.83 18.87
N GLN A 177 15.47 -1.19 17.72
CA GLN A 177 15.12 -0.23 16.69
C GLN A 177 14.14 0.84 17.21
N TYR A 178 13.14 0.45 17.99
CA TYR A 178 12.20 1.38 18.62
C TYR A 178 12.93 2.41 19.49
N ILE A 179 13.83 1.95 20.37
CA ILE A 179 14.60 2.81 21.28
C ILE A 179 15.53 3.73 20.50
N HIS A 180 16.32 3.19 19.55
CA HIS A 180 17.24 4.00 18.72
C HIS A 180 16.51 5.04 17.88
N THR A 181 15.29 4.74 17.45
CA THR A 181 14.50 5.66 16.63
C THR A 181 13.93 6.82 17.47
N LEU A 182 13.40 6.54 18.66
CA LEU A 182 12.78 7.57 19.50
C LEU A 182 13.81 8.36 20.32
N TYR A 183 14.88 7.71 20.76
CA TYR A 183 15.85 8.27 21.71
C TYR A 183 17.30 8.30 21.18
N PRO A 184 17.56 8.73 19.93
CA PRO A 184 18.90 8.66 19.34
C PRO A 184 19.95 9.51 20.07
N ASN A 185 19.51 10.53 20.83
CA ASN A 185 20.38 11.46 21.54
C ASN A 185 20.57 11.13 23.03
N VAL A 186 20.06 9.98 23.50
CA VAL A 186 20.23 9.54 24.89
C VAL A 186 21.52 8.72 24.99
N PRO A 187 22.60 9.23 25.64
CA PRO A 187 23.91 8.58 25.57
C PRO A 187 23.96 7.19 26.19
N CYS A 188 23.11 6.90 27.17
CA CYS A 188 22.99 5.57 27.79
C CYS A 188 22.13 4.58 26.97
N LEU A 189 21.58 4.99 25.83
CA LEU A 189 20.79 4.14 24.93
C LEU A 189 21.36 4.13 23.50
N SER A 190 22.58 4.65 23.31
CA SER A 190 23.18 4.84 21.97
C SER A 190 23.64 3.54 21.29
N THR A 191 23.76 2.45 22.04
CA THR A 191 24.21 1.14 21.53
C THR A 191 23.38 -0.01 22.11
N ASP A 192 23.26 -1.09 21.34
CA ASP A 192 22.54 -2.31 21.74
C ASP A 192 23.06 -2.88 23.07
N ASN A 193 24.37 -2.84 23.30
CA ASN A 193 24.97 -3.32 24.54
C ASN A 193 24.58 -2.47 25.77
N GLN A 194 24.43 -1.15 25.60
CA GLN A 194 23.96 -0.29 26.68
C GLN A 194 22.47 -0.56 27.00
N ILE A 195 21.63 -0.72 25.97
CA ILE A 195 20.23 -1.12 26.13
C ILE A 195 20.15 -2.45 26.89
N LYS A 196 20.92 -3.46 26.45
CA LYS A 196 21.00 -4.77 27.11
C LYS A 196 21.41 -4.64 28.57
N THR A 197 22.48 -3.91 28.87
CA THR A 197 22.99 -3.75 30.25
C THR A 197 21.94 -3.10 31.17
N LEU A 198 21.19 -2.12 30.65
CA LEU A 198 20.14 -1.44 31.42
C LEU A 198 18.95 -2.36 31.72
N LEU A 199 18.50 -3.14 30.73
CA LEU A 199 17.39 -4.08 30.91
C LEU A 199 17.80 -5.31 31.75
N GLU A 200 19.05 -5.75 31.63
CA GLU A 200 19.60 -6.87 32.42
C GLU A 200 19.59 -6.57 33.93
N ARG A 201 19.90 -5.32 34.31
CA ARG A 201 19.85 -4.89 35.71
C ARG A 201 18.44 -5.04 36.29
N ASP A 202 17.45 -4.59 35.53
CA ASP A 202 16.05 -4.64 35.94
C ASP A 202 15.55 -6.09 36.00
N TYR A 203 15.88 -6.90 34.98
CA TYR A 203 15.60 -8.34 34.95
C TYR A 203 16.17 -9.07 36.18
N LYS A 204 17.47 -8.92 36.46
CA LYS A 204 18.15 -9.59 37.60
C LYS A 204 17.62 -9.15 38.97
N SER A 205 17.09 -7.93 39.06
CA SER A 205 16.53 -7.40 40.31
C SER A 205 15.02 -7.64 40.44
N GLY A 206 14.36 -8.24 39.44
CA GLY A 206 12.91 -8.41 39.42
C GLY A 206 12.14 -7.08 39.39
N LEU A 207 12.78 -6.01 38.90
CA LEU A 207 12.21 -4.67 38.79
C LEU A 207 11.79 -4.40 37.34
N SER A 208 10.88 -3.44 37.15
CA SER A 208 10.44 -2.95 35.83
C SER A 208 10.61 -1.44 35.70
N THR A 209 11.69 -0.89 36.26
CA THR A 209 11.93 0.57 36.33
C THR A 209 12.21 1.16 34.95
N CYS A 210 13.11 0.54 34.19
CA CYS A 210 13.46 0.89 32.82
C CYS A 210 12.24 0.75 31.89
N GLU A 211 11.47 -0.34 32.01
CA GLU A 211 10.23 -0.55 31.26
C GLU A 211 9.23 0.58 31.54
N LYS A 212 8.91 0.83 32.82
CA LYS A 212 7.98 1.91 33.22
C LYS A 212 8.44 3.27 32.71
N ARG A 213 9.75 3.56 32.80
CA ARG A 213 10.29 4.82 32.30
C ARG A 213 10.16 4.93 30.78
N LEU A 214 10.44 3.85 30.05
CA LEU A 214 10.29 3.82 28.59
C LEU A 214 8.82 4.05 28.19
N ILE A 215 7.87 3.47 28.92
CA ILE A 215 6.43 3.70 28.74
C ILE A 215 6.08 5.17 29.00
N GLU A 216 6.45 5.72 30.16
CA GLU A 216 6.16 7.10 30.54
C GLU A 216 6.67 8.10 29.49
N GLU A 217 7.94 7.97 29.08
CA GLU A 217 8.57 8.84 28.08
C GLU A 217 7.92 8.68 26.70
N SER A 218 7.59 7.45 26.29
CA SER A 218 6.93 7.17 25.00
C SER A 218 5.53 7.80 24.96
N CYS A 219 4.75 7.64 26.03
CA CYS A 219 3.44 8.26 26.17
C CYS A 219 3.54 9.79 26.17
N GLN A 220 4.57 10.36 26.81
CA GLN A 220 4.78 11.80 26.81
C GLN A 220 5.15 12.35 25.42
N LEU A 221 5.98 11.62 24.65
CA LEU A 221 6.28 11.95 23.25
C LEU A 221 5.00 11.92 22.40
N ALA A 222 4.20 10.86 22.52
CA ALA A 222 2.93 10.73 21.80
C ALA A 222 1.95 11.85 22.16
N LYS A 223 1.79 12.17 23.45
CA LYS A 223 0.96 13.29 23.92
C LYS A 223 1.41 14.62 23.34
N THR A 224 2.70 14.91 23.42
CA THR A 224 3.28 16.15 22.88
C THR A 224 2.98 16.28 21.39
N ALA A 225 3.18 15.20 20.63
CA ALA A 225 2.89 15.14 19.21
C ALA A 225 1.40 15.35 18.88
N ARG A 226 0.48 14.72 19.62
CA ARG A 226 -0.97 14.92 19.50
C ARG A 226 -1.36 16.39 19.76
N THR A 227 -0.78 17.01 20.79
CA THR A 227 -1.12 18.39 21.19
C THR A 227 -0.54 19.48 20.30
N ALA A 228 0.59 19.21 19.63
CA ALA A 228 1.23 20.16 18.71
C ALA A 228 0.37 20.51 17.48
N GLY A 229 -0.68 19.71 17.20
CA GLY A 229 -1.68 19.94 16.12
C GLY A 229 -2.99 20.62 16.56
N THR A 230 -3.08 21.10 17.81
CA THR A 230 -4.20 21.79 18.47
C THR A 230 -5.53 21.04 18.65
N GLY A 231 -5.78 20.63 19.91
CA GLY A 231 -7.12 20.38 20.46
C GLY A 231 -7.33 18.97 21.03
N PRO A 232 -8.15 18.79 22.08
CA PRO A 232 -8.15 17.56 22.89
C PRO A 232 -8.66 16.30 22.19
N ASN A 233 -9.25 16.40 20.99
CA ASN A 233 -10.05 15.31 20.42
C ASN A 233 -10.00 15.12 18.91
N ASN A 234 -9.13 15.78 18.13
CA ASN A 234 -8.83 15.38 16.73
C ASN A 234 -7.76 16.28 16.09
N SER A 235 -6.55 15.77 15.93
CA SER A 235 -5.45 16.45 15.23
C SER A 235 -5.49 16.13 13.74
N TRP A 236 -6.10 17.03 12.95
CA TRP A 236 -5.98 17.01 11.49
C TRP A 236 -5.29 18.28 10.97
N TYR A 237 -4.60 18.13 9.84
CA TYR A 237 -3.86 19.19 9.16
C TYR A 237 -4.43 19.38 7.75
N ASP A 238 -4.79 20.61 7.41
CA ASP A 238 -5.39 20.94 6.12
C ASP A 238 -4.33 21.54 5.17
N PHE A 239 -4.31 21.07 3.92
CA PHE A 239 -3.35 21.50 2.90
C PHE A 239 -4.04 21.73 1.55
N GLU A 240 -3.61 22.78 0.84
CA GLU A 240 -4.00 22.98 -0.57
C GLU A 240 -3.05 22.28 -1.54
N LYS A 241 -1.75 22.29 -1.23
CA LYS A 241 -0.70 21.71 -2.08
C LYS A 241 -0.29 20.33 -1.57
N PHE A 242 -0.08 19.42 -2.51
CA PHE A 242 0.41 18.07 -2.21
C PHE A 242 1.84 18.06 -1.64
N SER A 243 2.69 19.02 -2.04
CA SER A 243 4.06 19.16 -1.51
C SER A 243 4.07 19.34 0.01
N ASP A 244 3.20 20.22 0.49
CA ASP A 244 3.15 20.65 1.89
C ASP A 244 2.58 19.52 2.75
N LEU A 245 1.55 18.84 2.24
CA LEU A 245 1.05 17.59 2.80
C LEU A 245 2.18 16.58 2.96
N ARG A 246 2.88 16.27 1.86
CA ARG A 246 3.94 15.26 1.82
C ARG A 246 5.05 15.57 2.81
N GLU A 247 5.53 16.81 2.87
CA GLU A 247 6.56 17.22 3.82
C GLU A 247 6.14 17.00 5.28
N CYS A 248 4.86 17.23 5.60
CA CYS A 248 4.31 17.00 6.93
C CYS A 248 4.20 15.51 7.30
N VAL A 249 3.63 14.67 6.42
CA VAL A 249 3.25 13.30 6.81
C VAL A 249 4.33 12.25 6.55
N GLN A 250 5.21 12.49 5.57
CA GLN A 250 6.18 11.49 5.13
C GLN A 250 7.25 11.12 6.18
N PRO A 251 7.72 12.03 7.06
CA PRO A 251 8.61 11.67 8.17
C PRO A 251 7.97 10.75 9.22
N LEU A 252 6.64 10.76 9.31
CA LEU A 252 5.87 10.01 10.30
C LEU A 252 5.53 8.59 9.83
N GLY A 253 5.45 8.39 8.51
CA GLY A 253 5.06 7.12 7.90
C GLY A 253 6.19 6.37 7.20
N SER A 254 7.44 6.82 7.34
CA SER A 254 8.60 6.16 6.71
C SER A 254 9.86 6.09 7.58
N THR A 255 10.63 5.02 7.42
CA THR A 255 11.86 4.68 8.16
C THR A 255 13.14 5.38 7.67
N GLN A 256 13.04 6.49 6.93
CA GLN A 256 14.26 7.15 6.43
C GLN A 256 15.16 7.58 7.59
N LYS A 257 16.47 7.40 7.41
CA LYS A 257 17.48 8.13 8.18
C LYS A 257 17.33 9.61 7.81
N TRP A 258 16.57 10.36 8.61
CA TRP A 258 16.86 11.77 8.77
C TRP A 258 18.26 11.88 9.41
N ASP A 259 18.89 13.05 9.26
CA ASP A 259 20.28 13.31 9.68
C ASP A 259 20.63 12.57 10.98
N ALA A 260 21.79 11.89 11.02
CA ALA A 260 22.19 11.06 12.15
C ALA A 260 21.99 11.82 13.49
N GLY A 261 21.13 11.28 14.37
CA GLY A 261 20.75 11.93 15.64
C GLY A 261 19.37 12.58 15.67
N THR A 262 18.60 12.57 14.57
CA THR A 262 17.19 13.04 14.60
C THR A 262 16.23 11.94 15.05
N SER A 263 15.43 12.25 16.08
CA SER A 263 14.35 11.36 16.54
C SER A 263 13.24 11.30 15.49
N SER A 264 12.66 10.12 15.28
CA SER A 264 11.48 9.94 14.43
C SER A 264 10.35 9.32 15.23
N LEU A 265 9.16 9.91 15.13
CA LEU A 265 7.98 9.46 15.86
C LEU A 265 7.26 8.28 15.21
N TRP A 266 7.74 7.78 14.06
CA TRP A 266 7.04 6.70 13.35
C TRP A 266 6.67 5.49 14.22
N PRO A 267 7.48 5.04 15.21
CA PRO A 267 7.10 3.88 16.02
C PRO A 267 5.86 4.12 16.89
N LEU A 268 5.51 5.39 17.12
CA LEU A 268 4.33 5.80 17.89
C LEU A 268 3.11 6.10 16.99
N VAL A 269 3.30 6.12 15.66
CA VAL A 269 2.24 6.42 14.70
C VAL A 269 1.55 5.13 14.29
N LYS A 270 0.29 4.97 14.71
CA LYS A 270 -0.56 3.84 14.37
C LYS A 270 -0.99 3.92 12.91
N ARG A 271 -1.49 5.09 12.50
CA ARG A 271 -2.05 5.32 11.16
C ARG A 271 -1.94 6.79 10.73
N ILE A 272 -1.72 6.99 9.44
CA ILE A 272 -1.85 8.29 8.75
C ILE A 272 -3.01 8.18 7.77
N ARG A 273 -4.05 9.00 7.92
CA ARG A 273 -5.19 9.04 6.99
C ARG A 273 -5.20 10.33 6.19
N ILE A 274 -5.27 10.21 4.87
CA ILE A 274 -5.36 11.35 3.96
C ILE A 274 -6.76 11.39 3.35
N SER A 275 -7.47 12.50 3.55
CA SER A 275 -8.75 12.78 2.91
C SER A 275 -8.54 13.71 1.71
N ILE A 276 -8.99 13.29 0.53
CA ILE A 276 -8.78 14.03 -0.74
C ILE A 276 -10.11 14.50 -1.29
N LYS A 277 -10.21 15.80 -1.58
CA LYS A 277 -11.38 16.43 -2.19
C LYS A 277 -11.38 16.23 -3.71
N GLY A 278 -12.56 15.94 -4.27
CA GLY A 278 -12.76 15.78 -5.72
C GLY A 278 -12.32 14.42 -6.30
N GLN A 279 -12.22 13.38 -5.46
CA GLN A 279 -11.94 12.00 -5.88
C GLN A 279 -13.19 11.15 -5.72
N ASP A 280 -13.89 10.89 -6.82
CA ASP A 280 -15.19 10.18 -6.81
C ASP A 280 -15.06 8.73 -6.30
N LEU A 281 -13.97 8.05 -6.66
CA LEU A 281 -13.67 6.69 -6.21
C LEU A 281 -13.67 6.59 -4.67
N LEU A 282 -13.10 7.59 -3.99
CA LEU A 282 -12.84 7.55 -2.55
C LEU A 282 -14.04 7.96 -1.68
N GLN A 283 -15.15 8.39 -2.28
CA GLN A 283 -16.32 8.86 -1.54
C GLN A 283 -16.89 7.79 -0.59
N ASN A 284 -16.80 6.52 -0.99
CA ASN A 284 -17.43 5.39 -0.28
C ASN A 284 -16.45 4.30 0.17
N ILE A 285 -15.16 4.48 -0.09
CA ILE A 285 -14.12 3.52 0.27
C ILE A 285 -12.98 4.18 1.03
N ILE A 286 -12.31 3.37 1.85
CA ILE A 286 -11.03 3.67 2.46
C ILE A 286 -10.06 2.65 1.91
N ILE A 287 -8.93 3.08 1.37
CA ILE A 287 -7.88 2.17 0.92
C ILE A 287 -6.70 2.34 1.85
N GLY A 288 -6.14 1.24 2.35
CA GLY A 288 -5.01 1.23 3.27
C GLY A 288 -3.79 0.53 2.72
N ASP A 289 -2.64 1.17 2.77
CA ASP A 289 -1.31 0.56 2.60
C ASP A 289 -0.68 0.33 3.99
N ALA A 290 -0.69 -0.91 4.44
CA ALA A 290 -0.09 -1.31 5.71
C ALA A 290 1.36 -1.79 5.50
N PRO A 291 2.21 -1.77 6.55
CA PRO A 291 3.51 -2.43 6.51
C PRO A 291 3.41 -3.91 6.10
N GLY A 292 4.53 -4.51 5.69
CA GLY A 292 4.55 -5.92 5.32
C GLY A 292 4.14 -6.82 6.51
N ILE A 293 3.24 -7.77 6.29
CA ILE A 293 2.82 -8.70 7.35
C ILE A 293 3.94 -9.64 7.80
N PHE A 294 4.88 -9.94 6.90
CA PHE A 294 6.07 -10.75 7.16
C PHE A 294 7.32 -9.90 7.44
N ASP A 295 7.14 -8.68 7.94
CA ASP A 295 8.25 -7.79 8.25
C ASP A 295 9.08 -8.32 9.43
N ILE A 296 10.41 -8.18 9.35
CA ILE A 296 11.34 -8.57 10.42
C ILE A 296 11.11 -7.73 11.67
N ASN A 297 10.77 -6.44 11.50
CA ASN A 297 10.33 -5.61 12.60
C ASN A 297 8.90 -5.99 12.97
N GLN A 298 8.77 -6.64 14.11
CA GLN A 298 7.51 -7.19 14.57
C GLN A 298 6.50 -6.12 14.98
N ILE A 299 6.93 -4.93 15.40
CA ILE A 299 6.02 -3.80 15.69
C ILE A 299 5.23 -3.44 14.42
N ARG A 300 5.92 -3.40 13.27
CA ARG A 300 5.27 -3.16 11.96
C ARG A 300 4.37 -4.31 11.55
N ALA A 301 4.82 -5.54 11.72
CA ALA A 301 4.03 -6.73 11.40
C ALA A 301 2.74 -6.79 12.25
N ASP A 302 2.84 -6.49 13.55
CA ASP A 302 1.72 -6.49 14.49
C ASP A 302 0.76 -5.32 14.20
N ASN A 303 1.26 -4.13 13.86
CA ASN A 303 0.42 -3.03 13.39
C ASN A 303 -0.34 -3.39 12.09
N CYS A 304 0.30 -4.12 11.16
CA CYS A 304 -0.37 -4.63 9.97
C CYS A 304 -1.48 -5.63 10.33
N LYS A 305 -1.20 -6.61 11.20
CA LYS A 305 -2.21 -7.58 11.67
C LYS A 305 -3.39 -6.89 12.34
N GLU A 306 -3.13 -5.90 13.19
CA GLU A 306 -4.16 -5.09 13.85
C GLU A 306 -4.99 -4.31 12.83
N TYR A 307 -4.34 -3.68 11.85
CA TYR A 307 -5.04 -2.97 10.79
C TYR A 307 -5.98 -3.87 9.97
N LEU A 308 -5.56 -5.10 9.68
CA LEU A 308 -6.40 -6.09 9.01
C LEU A 308 -7.63 -6.47 9.85
N ARG A 309 -7.60 -6.30 11.19
CA ARG A 309 -8.77 -6.50 12.05
C ARG A 309 -9.93 -5.58 11.70
N ASP A 310 -9.64 -4.36 11.26
CA ASP A 310 -10.64 -3.36 10.93
C ASP A 310 -10.99 -3.30 9.43
N CYS A 311 -10.40 -4.15 8.59
CA CYS A 311 -10.67 -4.18 7.16
C CYS A 311 -11.94 -4.96 6.85
N ASP A 312 -12.74 -4.43 5.91
CA ASP A 312 -13.92 -5.14 5.37
C ASP A 312 -13.50 -6.00 4.15
N TYR A 313 -12.45 -5.59 3.44
CA TYR A 313 -11.91 -6.28 2.26
C TYR A 313 -10.39 -6.31 2.29
N VAL A 314 -9.79 -7.33 1.69
CA VAL A 314 -8.33 -7.45 1.55
C VAL A 314 -7.96 -7.68 0.09
N LEU A 315 -6.97 -6.91 -0.38
CA LEU A 315 -6.34 -7.10 -1.67
C LEU A 315 -4.89 -7.59 -1.44
N ILE A 316 -4.64 -8.86 -1.71
CA ILE A 316 -3.29 -9.43 -1.67
C ILE A 316 -2.53 -8.97 -2.92
N VAL A 317 -1.45 -8.22 -2.73
CA VAL A 317 -0.58 -7.70 -3.78
C VAL A 317 0.63 -8.62 -3.92
N GLU A 318 0.89 -9.08 -5.15
CA GLU A 318 2.03 -9.93 -5.49
C GLU A 318 2.75 -9.49 -6.79
N HIS A 319 4.03 -9.89 -6.91
CA HIS A 319 4.88 -9.63 -8.09
C HIS A 319 5.27 -10.94 -8.83
N VAL A 320 5.62 -10.87 -10.11
CA VAL A 320 5.39 -11.97 -11.08
C VAL A 320 6.52 -12.97 -11.26
N ARG A 321 6.15 -14.26 -11.36
CA ARG A 321 6.26 -15.13 -12.56
C ARG A 321 5.85 -16.62 -12.36
N ILE A 322 5.71 -17.13 -11.12
CA ILE A 322 5.29 -18.53 -10.81
C ILE A 322 4.76 -18.68 -9.35
N ARG A 323 4.77 -17.62 -8.55
CA ARG A 323 4.68 -17.71 -7.08
C ARG A 323 3.27 -17.66 -6.50
N ILE A 324 2.30 -17.01 -7.13
CA ILE A 324 0.93 -16.96 -6.56
C ILE A 324 0.39 -18.39 -6.35
N ALA A 325 0.74 -19.30 -7.25
CA ALA A 325 0.34 -20.70 -7.20
C ALA A 325 1.28 -21.63 -6.38
N SER A 326 2.47 -21.18 -5.96
CA SER A 326 3.48 -22.03 -5.31
C SER A 326 4.26 -21.41 -4.11
N ASP A 327 4.00 -20.16 -3.74
CA ASP A 327 4.70 -19.47 -2.64
C ASP A 327 4.15 -19.89 -1.27
N LYS A 328 5.05 -20.23 -0.35
CA LYS A 328 4.73 -20.58 1.03
C LYS A 328 4.14 -19.40 1.80
N GLN A 329 4.59 -18.17 1.54
CA GLN A 329 4.02 -16.97 2.16
C GLN A 329 2.57 -16.77 1.73
N MET A 330 2.23 -17.13 0.49
CA MET A 330 0.85 -17.10 0.01
C MET A 330 -0.01 -18.14 0.73
N ASP A 331 0.51 -19.35 0.97
CA ASP A 331 -0.20 -20.36 1.76
C ASP A 331 -0.48 -19.90 3.18
N GLU A 332 0.51 -19.27 3.83
CA GLU A 332 0.35 -18.72 5.17
C GLU A 332 -0.70 -17.58 5.18
N LEU A 333 -0.68 -16.70 4.18
CA LEU A 333 -1.70 -15.65 4.03
C LEU A 333 -3.10 -16.24 3.86
N LEU A 334 -3.26 -17.20 2.94
CA LEU A 334 -4.56 -17.82 2.67
C LEU A 334 -5.06 -18.66 3.85
N SER A 335 -4.17 -19.35 4.55
CA SER A 335 -4.51 -20.09 5.77
C SER A 335 -4.97 -19.16 6.89
N ASN A 336 -4.30 -18.02 7.07
CA ASN A 336 -4.61 -17.10 8.17
C ASN A 336 -5.81 -16.18 7.88
N TYR A 337 -6.07 -15.85 6.62
CA TYR A 337 -7.03 -14.81 6.23
C TYR A 337 -8.10 -15.27 5.23
N GLY A 338 -7.94 -16.42 4.59
CA GLY A 338 -8.84 -16.89 3.54
C GLY A 338 -10.26 -17.16 4.04
N GLU A 339 -10.41 -17.82 5.19
CA GLU A 339 -11.72 -18.05 5.81
C GLU A 339 -12.33 -16.72 6.30
N ARG A 340 -11.52 -15.91 6.97
CA ARG A 340 -11.94 -14.63 7.54
C ARG A 340 -12.48 -13.66 6.49
N PHE A 341 -11.80 -13.57 5.36
CA PHE A 341 -12.19 -12.75 4.22
C PHE A 341 -12.76 -13.62 3.10
N ASN A 342 -13.44 -14.71 3.45
CA ASN A 342 -14.12 -15.51 2.45
C ASN A 342 -15.16 -14.62 1.77
N GLY A 343 -15.11 -14.57 0.45
CA GLY A 343 -15.94 -13.62 -0.26
C GLY A 343 -15.49 -12.15 -0.14
N GLN A 344 -14.33 -11.83 0.43
CA GLN A 344 -13.85 -10.46 0.62
C GLN A 344 -12.33 -10.30 0.34
N LEU A 345 -11.68 -11.37 -0.12
CA LEU A 345 -10.27 -11.45 -0.50
C LEU A 345 -10.02 -11.54 -2.02
N ALA A 346 -9.31 -10.57 -2.58
CA ALA A 346 -8.86 -10.62 -3.97
C ALA A 346 -7.33 -10.64 -4.08
N ILE A 347 -6.81 -11.21 -5.16
CA ILE A 347 -5.38 -11.20 -5.46
C ILE A 347 -5.12 -10.22 -6.59
N THR A 348 -4.17 -9.31 -6.43
CA THR A 348 -3.68 -8.46 -7.50
C THR A 348 -2.22 -8.74 -7.84
N GLU A 349 -1.93 -8.85 -9.13
CA GLU A 349 -0.58 -9.03 -9.64
C GLU A 349 -0.06 -7.73 -10.29
N VAL A 350 1.18 -7.33 -9.97
CA VAL A 350 1.90 -6.23 -10.66
C VAL A 350 2.98 -6.82 -11.58
N SER A 351 2.75 -6.88 -12.89
CA SER A 351 3.66 -7.51 -13.88
C SER A 351 4.27 -6.57 -14.90
N ARG A 352 5.44 -6.99 -15.41
CA ARG A 352 5.94 -6.63 -16.73
C ARG A 352 5.39 -7.57 -17.80
N ASN A 353 4.74 -6.97 -18.79
CA ASN A 353 4.07 -7.60 -19.93
C ASN A 353 4.80 -8.81 -20.55
N ASP A 354 4.30 -10.01 -20.28
CA ASP A 354 4.63 -11.22 -21.05
C ASP A 354 3.38 -11.75 -21.76
N ILE A 355 2.84 -10.93 -22.66
CA ILE A 355 1.55 -11.21 -23.33
C ILE A 355 1.61 -12.44 -24.24
N GLU A 356 2.80 -12.86 -24.68
CA GLU A 356 2.97 -14.01 -25.58
C GLU A 356 2.61 -15.33 -24.90
N ALA A 357 3.04 -15.51 -23.65
CA ALA A 357 2.68 -16.68 -22.85
C ALA A 357 1.15 -16.79 -22.65
N HIS A 358 0.50 -15.68 -22.29
CA HIS A 358 -0.94 -15.63 -22.08
C HIS A 358 -1.73 -15.88 -23.38
N LEU A 359 -1.23 -15.41 -24.53
CA LEU A 359 -1.85 -15.70 -25.83
C LEU A 359 -1.78 -17.18 -26.18
N ALA A 360 -0.62 -17.81 -25.95
CA ALA A 360 -0.42 -19.24 -26.23
C ALA A 360 -1.27 -20.14 -25.32
N GLU A 361 -1.49 -19.73 -24.07
CA GLU A 361 -2.41 -20.42 -23.16
C GLU A 361 -3.88 -20.22 -23.56
N ALA A 362 -4.30 -18.98 -23.82
CA ALA A 362 -5.67 -18.69 -24.24
C ALA A 362 -6.04 -19.43 -25.53
N ASP A 363 -5.12 -19.55 -26.50
CA ASP A 363 -5.33 -20.33 -27.74
C ASP A 363 -5.56 -21.84 -27.48
N ARG A 364 -4.99 -22.38 -26.40
CA ARG A 364 -5.14 -23.79 -26.00
C ARG A 364 -6.38 -24.04 -25.14
N SER A 365 -7.14 -22.99 -24.82
CA SER A 365 -8.36 -23.02 -24.00
C SER A 365 -9.62 -22.73 -24.83
N ASP A 366 -10.79 -22.81 -24.20
CA ASP A 366 -12.06 -22.35 -24.75
C ASP A 366 -12.11 -20.81 -24.99
N ARG A 367 -11.12 -20.08 -24.46
CA ARG A 367 -10.95 -18.62 -24.60
C ARG A 367 -10.11 -18.18 -25.81
N ALA A 368 -9.85 -19.06 -26.78
CA ALA A 368 -9.09 -18.72 -27.99
C ALA A 368 -9.66 -17.52 -28.78
N HIS A 369 -10.96 -17.22 -28.63
CA HIS A 369 -11.58 -16.03 -29.21
C HIS A 369 -11.01 -14.70 -28.67
N GLU A 370 -10.60 -14.67 -27.40
CA GLU A 370 -10.00 -13.49 -26.78
C GLU A 370 -8.60 -13.22 -27.31
N ALA A 371 -7.81 -14.27 -27.58
CA ALA A 371 -6.50 -14.14 -28.21
C ALA A 371 -6.63 -13.62 -29.66
N ARG A 372 -7.62 -14.12 -30.40
CA ARG A 372 -7.95 -13.62 -31.75
C ARG A 372 -8.36 -12.15 -31.73
N LYS A 373 -9.14 -11.71 -30.73
CA LYS A 373 -9.55 -10.31 -30.55
C LYS A 373 -8.35 -9.40 -30.28
N TYR A 374 -7.43 -9.80 -29.40
CA TYR A 374 -6.18 -9.05 -29.17
C TYR A 374 -5.36 -8.89 -30.45
N ARG A 375 -5.13 -9.98 -31.19
CA ARG A 375 -4.40 -9.95 -32.47
C ARG A 375 -5.08 -9.09 -33.53
N ARG A 376 -6.41 -8.94 -33.47
CA ARG A 376 -7.15 -8.03 -34.37
C ARG A 376 -6.88 -6.57 -34.01
N ILE A 377 -6.97 -6.22 -32.73
CA ILE A 377 -6.71 -4.86 -32.23
C ILE A 377 -5.27 -4.43 -32.56
N VAL A 378 -4.29 -5.32 -32.36
CA VAL A 378 -2.87 -5.04 -32.67
C VAL A 378 -2.67 -4.78 -34.17
N ARG A 379 -3.29 -5.60 -35.03
CA ARG A 379 -3.24 -5.39 -36.49
C ARG A 379 -3.85 -4.05 -36.90
N GLU A 380 -5.01 -3.72 -36.35
CA GLU A 380 -5.68 -2.45 -36.66
C GLU A 380 -4.88 -1.23 -36.16
N LEU A 381 -4.23 -1.34 -35.00
CA LEU A 381 -3.29 -0.31 -34.51
C LEU A 381 -2.14 -0.07 -35.48
N ASP A 382 -1.55 -1.13 -36.02
CA ASP A 382 -0.48 -1.04 -37.01
C ASP A 382 -0.95 -0.43 -38.33
N GLU A 383 -2.17 -0.77 -38.77
CA GLU A 383 -2.80 -0.17 -39.95
C GLU A 383 -3.02 1.33 -39.76
N VAL A 384 -3.59 1.74 -38.63
CA VAL A 384 -3.79 3.16 -38.26
C VAL A 384 -2.45 3.91 -38.14
N ARG A 385 -1.40 3.23 -37.65
CA ARG A 385 -0.06 3.81 -37.54
C ARG A 385 0.56 4.05 -38.92
N LYS A 386 0.38 3.10 -39.86
CA LYS A 386 0.93 3.13 -41.23
C LYS A 386 0.10 3.97 -42.21
N ALA A 387 -1.17 4.28 -41.89
CA ALA A 387 -2.06 5.04 -42.75
C ALA A 387 -1.53 6.46 -43.06
N LYS A 388 -1.71 6.91 -44.31
CA LYS A 388 -1.36 8.28 -44.73
C LYS A 388 -2.28 9.31 -44.07
N LYS A 389 -1.69 10.22 -43.31
CA LYS A 389 -2.40 11.27 -42.56
C LYS A 389 -2.48 12.56 -43.38
N THR A 390 -3.70 12.99 -43.71
CA THR A 390 -4.02 14.28 -44.31
C THR A 390 -4.60 15.22 -43.25
N PRO A 391 -4.65 16.53 -43.48
CA PRO A 391 -5.28 17.47 -42.54
C PRO A 391 -6.73 17.12 -42.21
N SER A 392 -7.47 16.52 -43.15
CA SER A 392 -8.88 16.15 -43.00
C SER A 392 -9.10 14.89 -42.15
N ASN A 393 -8.16 13.92 -42.15
CA ASN A 393 -8.33 12.64 -41.44
C ASN A 393 -7.48 12.50 -40.16
N ARG A 394 -6.55 13.44 -39.91
CA ARG A 394 -5.59 13.39 -38.79
C ARG A 394 -6.27 13.26 -37.42
N LYS A 395 -7.34 14.02 -37.18
CA LYS A 395 -8.10 13.97 -35.92
C LYS A 395 -8.84 12.64 -35.73
N ALA A 396 -9.39 12.08 -36.81
CA ALA A 396 -10.11 10.80 -36.76
C ALA A 396 -9.14 9.64 -36.47
N PHE A 397 -7.97 9.61 -37.14
CA PHE A 397 -6.94 8.60 -36.86
C PHE A 397 -6.35 8.71 -35.45
N ALA A 398 -6.19 9.93 -34.92
CA ALA A 398 -5.77 10.11 -33.52
C ALA A 398 -6.79 9.49 -32.57
N ARG A 399 -8.08 9.85 -32.69
CA ARG A 399 -9.15 9.27 -31.86
C ARG A 399 -9.24 7.75 -31.97
N ARG A 400 -9.17 7.18 -33.19
CA ARG A 400 -9.22 5.72 -33.38
C ARG A 400 -8.00 5.02 -32.79
N ARG A 401 -6.81 5.60 -32.93
CA ARG A 401 -5.59 5.08 -32.30
C ARG A 401 -5.72 5.06 -30.78
N ASP A 402 -6.23 6.13 -30.19
CA ASP A 402 -6.36 6.24 -28.74
C ASP A 402 -7.44 5.27 -28.21
N GLN A 403 -8.53 5.10 -28.95
CA GLN A 403 -9.53 4.05 -28.67
C GLN A 403 -8.92 2.64 -28.74
N LEU A 404 -8.20 2.32 -29.82
CA LEU A 404 -7.58 1.00 -29.99
C LEU A 404 -6.48 0.72 -28.96
N ARG A 405 -5.76 1.75 -28.50
CA ARG A 405 -4.82 1.63 -27.37
C ARG A 405 -5.54 1.20 -26.11
N LYS A 406 -6.68 1.84 -25.81
CA LYS A 406 -7.53 1.48 -24.66
C LYS A 406 -8.07 0.04 -24.78
N GLU A 407 -8.61 -0.33 -25.94
CA GLU A 407 -9.10 -1.68 -26.20
C GLU A 407 -7.98 -2.73 -26.11
N LYS A 408 -6.76 -2.41 -26.58
CA LYS A 408 -5.59 -3.29 -26.48
C LYS A 408 -5.27 -3.59 -25.01
N ILE A 409 -5.19 -2.55 -24.18
CA ILE A 409 -4.88 -2.69 -22.75
C ILE A 409 -5.96 -3.54 -22.07
N GLU A 410 -7.25 -3.26 -22.31
CA GLU A 410 -8.37 -4.02 -21.74
C GLU A 410 -8.33 -5.51 -22.10
N GLN A 411 -8.00 -5.80 -23.36
CA GLN A 411 -7.92 -7.15 -23.88
C GLN A 411 -6.68 -7.89 -23.35
N GLN A 412 -5.56 -7.18 -23.20
CA GLN A 412 -4.34 -7.69 -22.60
C GLN A 412 -4.55 -8.06 -21.12
N THR A 413 -5.23 -7.21 -20.35
CA THR A 413 -5.64 -7.53 -18.98
C THR A 413 -6.54 -8.77 -18.94
N LEU A 414 -7.54 -8.88 -19.82
CA LEU A 414 -8.43 -10.05 -19.86
C LEU A 414 -7.67 -11.37 -20.08
N LEU A 415 -6.76 -11.38 -21.06
CA LEU A 415 -5.97 -12.57 -21.38
C LEU A 415 -5.08 -13.01 -20.22
N ARG A 416 -4.51 -12.04 -19.50
CA ARG A 416 -3.70 -12.29 -18.30
C ARG A 416 -4.55 -12.87 -17.16
N ASN A 417 -5.73 -12.29 -16.92
CA ASN A 417 -6.67 -12.81 -15.91
C ASN A 417 -7.01 -14.28 -16.15
N ILE A 418 -7.40 -14.63 -17.38
CA ILE A 418 -7.82 -16.00 -17.74
C ILE A 418 -6.70 -17.00 -17.49
N SER A 419 -5.49 -16.70 -17.97
CA SER A 419 -4.31 -17.56 -17.87
C SER A 419 -3.96 -17.87 -16.40
N MET A 420 -3.85 -16.82 -15.59
CA MET A 420 -3.41 -16.97 -14.20
C MET A 420 -4.49 -17.56 -13.28
N GLU A 421 -5.77 -17.26 -13.53
CA GLU A 421 -6.89 -17.87 -12.79
C GLU A 421 -6.93 -19.40 -13.02
N CYS A 422 -6.72 -19.84 -14.26
CA CYS A 422 -6.61 -21.26 -14.60
C CYS A 422 -5.43 -21.93 -13.86
N GLU A 423 -4.24 -21.33 -13.89
CA GLU A 423 -3.06 -21.87 -13.22
C GLU A 423 -3.23 -21.93 -11.69
N PHE A 424 -3.74 -20.83 -11.10
CA PHE A 424 -4.00 -20.76 -9.66
C PHE A 424 -5.00 -21.82 -9.22
N ARG A 425 -6.13 -21.94 -9.92
CA ARG A 425 -7.16 -22.94 -9.63
C ARG A 425 -6.62 -24.36 -9.78
N ALA A 426 -5.81 -24.63 -10.82
CA ALA A 426 -5.23 -25.94 -11.05
C ALA A 426 -4.27 -26.36 -9.93
N GLN A 427 -3.44 -25.45 -9.44
CA GLN A 427 -2.42 -25.75 -8.42
C GLN A 427 -2.98 -25.70 -6.99
N ARG A 428 -3.76 -24.67 -6.65
CA ARG A 428 -4.24 -24.41 -5.27
C ARG A 428 -5.63 -24.97 -4.98
N ARG A 429 -6.41 -25.34 -6.00
CA ARG A 429 -7.81 -25.80 -5.87
C ARG A 429 -8.72 -24.81 -5.14
N LEU A 430 -8.40 -23.52 -5.23
CA LEU A 430 -9.18 -22.41 -4.68
C LEU A 430 -9.77 -21.59 -5.82
N ASP A 431 -10.96 -21.06 -5.60
CA ASP A 431 -11.67 -20.18 -6.53
C ASP A 431 -11.76 -18.78 -5.91
N LEU A 432 -10.73 -17.97 -6.15
CA LEU A 432 -10.60 -16.62 -5.59
C LEU A 432 -10.63 -15.59 -6.71
N PRO A 433 -11.30 -14.44 -6.55
CA PRO A 433 -11.21 -13.35 -7.52
C PRO A 433 -9.76 -12.87 -7.70
N MET A 434 -9.27 -12.90 -8.94
CA MET A 434 -7.93 -12.44 -9.29
C MET A 434 -7.98 -11.28 -10.29
N PHE A 435 -7.14 -10.29 -10.04
CA PHE A 435 -7.02 -9.09 -10.85
C PHE A 435 -5.56 -8.86 -11.23
N PHE A 436 -5.32 -8.38 -12.43
CA PHE A 436 -3.96 -8.28 -12.95
C PHE A 436 -3.72 -6.86 -13.44
N LEU A 437 -2.88 -6.14 -12.72
CA LEU A 437 -2.56 -4.75 -13.00
C LEU A 437 -1.20 -4.73 -13.70
N SER A 438 -1.14 -4.18 -14.91
CA SER A 438 0.13 -3.94 -15.60
C SER A 438 0.60 -2.54 -15.22
N ASN A 439 1.72 -2.46 -14.51
CA ASN A 439 2.35 -1.18 -14.24
C ASN A 439 3.60 -1.10 -15.13
N GLU A 440 3.44 -0.57 -16.35
CA GLU A 440 4.58 -0.39 -17.28
C GLU A 440 5.50 0.78 -16.85
N HIS A 441 5.07 1.61 -15.88
CA HIS A 441 5.69 2.89 -15.56
C HIS A 441 6.19 3.04 -14.11
N TYR A 442 6.29 1.94 -13.34
CA TYR A 442 7.01 1.89 -12.05
C TYR A 442 8.06 0.78 -12.02
#